data_AF-A0AA96HN32-F1
#
_entry.id   AF-A0AA96HN32-F1
#
_cell.length_a   1.000
_cell.length_b   1.000
_cell.length_c   1.000
_cell.angle_alpha   90.00
_cell.angle_beta   90.00
_cell.angle_gamma   90.00
#
_symmetry.space_group_name_H-M   'P 1'
#
loop_
_entity.id
_entity.type
_entity.pdbx_description
1 polymer ?
#
loop_
_entity_poly.entity_id
_entity_poly.type
_entity_poly.pdbx_seq_one_letter_code
_entity_poly.pdbx_strand_id
1 'polypeptide(L)'
;MNSKNRGFTLIEILVVLVIVGIAVGGASAMISVGDSEQEVAEQVNALTAYSEHAAEMAVITGEPIGLVLMPPKWRQEEMEEAEEKREFNLDDLGWEYRWMKETGVAGANGTMRRWVDIEEMEPVVMPPEIDLAVSVEERLLTWDFRPDQPIPVIAFYPEGEVTPFEIEFTYDKDPETAQHIVVNIWGEIEWKEKADVNRDDDDFFK
;
A
#
# COMPACT_ATOMS: atom_id res chain seq x y z
N MET A 1 -20.25 17.04 -67.51
CA MET A 1 -19.21 16.97 -66.46
C MET A 1 -19.56 15.80 -65.56
N ASN A 2 -18.91 14.64 -65.69
CA ASN A 2 -19.18 13.47 -64.84
C ASN A 2 -18.05 13.33 -63.81
N SER A 3 -18.36 13.58 -62.55
CA SER A 3 -17.51 13.23 -61.41
C SER A 3 -17.47 11.71 -61.29
N LYS A 4 -16.29 11.11 -61.50
CA LYS A 4 -16.04 9.72 -61.11
C LYS A 4 -15.92 9.69 -59.59
N ASN A 5 -17.01 9.34 -58.91
CA ASN A 5 -16.96 8.98 -57.50
C ASN A 5 -16.14 7.69 -57.38
N ARG A 6 -14.88 7.82 -56.93
CA ARG A 6 -14.05 6.68 -56.56
C ARG A 6 -14.53 6.23 -55.18
N GLY A 7 -15.34 5.17 -55.13
CA GLY A 7 -15.72 4.52 -53.88
C GLY A 7 -14.51 3.84 -53.24
N PHE A 8 -14.46 3.86 -51.91
CA PHE A 8 -13.43 3.20 -51.11
C PHE A 8 -13.40 1.70 -51.40
N THR A 9 -12.20 1.13 -51.46
CA THR A 9 -12.02 -0.30 -51.69
C THR A 9 -12.23 -1.09 -50.40
N LEU A 10 -12.71 -2.33 -50.50
CA LEU A 10 -12.88 -3.24 -49.35
C LEU A 10 -11.58 -3.41 -48.54
N ILE A 11 -10.43 -3.47 -49.23
CA ILE A 11 -9.13 -3.61 -48.58
C ILE A 11 -8.73 -2.36 -47.78
N GLU A 12 -9.14 -1.17 -48.22
CA GLU A 12 -8.84 0.09 -47.55
C GLU A 12 -9.60 0.23 -46.23
N ILE A 13 -10.89 -0.17 -46.22
CA ILE A 13 -11.66 -0.23 -44.98
C ILE A 13 -11.08 -1.28 -44.03
N LEU A 14 -10.64 -2.44 -44.54
CA LEU A 14 -10.00 -3.47 -43.71
C LEU A 14 -8.71 -2.97 -43.07
N VAL A 15 -7.83 -2.31 -43.84
CA VAL A 15 -6.56 -1.77 -43.34
C VAL A 15 -6.80 -0.67 -42.31
N VAL A 16 -7.78 0.21 -42.53
CA VAL A 16 -8.14 1.25 -41.56
C VAL A 16 -8.63 0.62 -40.25
N LEU A 17 -9.47 -0.40 -40.31
CA LEU A 17 -9.96 -1.11 -39.12
C LEU A 17 -8.81 -1.80 -38.36
N VAL A 18 -7.84 -2.39 -39.07
CA VAL A 18 -6.66 -3.00 -38.46
C VAL A 18 -5.78 -1.95 -37.79
N ILE A 19 -5.50 -0.83 -38.47
CA ILE A 19 -4.67 0.25 -37.90
C ILE A 19 -5.35 0.87 -36.68
N VAL A 20 -6.65 1.13 -36.74
CA VAL A 20 -7.42 1.65 -35.60
C VAL A 20 -7.44 0.63 -34.47
N GLY A 21 -7.61 -0.66 -34.76
CA GLY A 21 -7.56 -1.73 -33.75
C GLY A 21 -6.21 -1.82 -33.04
N ILE A 22 -5.11 -1.75 -33.79
CA ILE A 22 -3.75 -1.76 -33.22
C ILE A 22 -3.47 -0.47 -32.43
N ALA A 23 -3.90 0.69 -32.94
CA ALA A 23 -3.70 1.98 -32.29
C ALA A 23 -4.48 2.07 -30.96
N VAL A 24 -5.73 1.61 -30.94
CA VAL A 24 -6.56 1.58 -29.72
C VAL A 24 -6.03 0.54 -28.74
N GLY A 25 -5.68 -0.67 -29.21
CA GLY A 25 -5.11 -1.72 -28.35
C GLY A 25 -3.77 -1.34 -27.72
N GLY A 26 -2.90 -0.65 -28.47
CA GLY A 26 -1.62 -0.16 -27.95
C GLY A 26 -1.77 1.01 -26.97
N ALA A 27 -2.74 1.91 -27.19
CA ALA A 27 -2.97 3.05 -26.31
C ALA A 27 -3.51 2.62 -24.92
N SER A 28 -4.40 1.62 -24.86
CA SER A 28 -4.94 1.14 -23.57
C SER A 28 -3.89 0.48 -22.68
N ALA A 29 -2.94 -0.26 -23.25
CA ALA A 29 -1.86 -0.90 -22.48
C ALA A 29 -0.88 0.12 -21.86
N MET A 30 -0.58 1.22 -22.56
CA MET A 30 0.29 2.29 -22.04
C MET A 30 -0.36 3.11 -20.92
N ILE A 31 -1.68 3.31 -20.97
CA ILE A 31 -2.39 4.09 -19.93
C ILE A 31 -2.47 3.29 -18.62
N SER A 32 -2.68 1.97 -18.68
CA SER A 32 -2.81 1.13 -17.48
C SER A 32 -1.52 0.97 -16.67
N VAL A 33 -0.33 1.04 -17.30
CA VAL A 33 0.96 0.89 -16.60
C VAL A 33 1.37 2.18 -15.91
N GLY A 34 1.16 3.35 -16.54
CA GLY A 34 1.47 4.63 -15.90
C GLY A 34 0.56 4.98 -14.73
N ASP A 35 -0.72 4.58 -14.79
CA ASP A 35 -1.70 4.81 -13.71
C ASP A 35 -1.38 3.96 -12.47
N SER A 36 -0.90 2.74 -12.67
CA SER A 36 -0.61 1.80 -11.57
C SER A 36 0.67 2.12 -10.80
N GLU A 37 1.76 2.48 -11.49
CA GLU A 37 2.98 2.97 -10.84
C GLU A 37 2.69 4.20 -9.99
N GLN A 38 1.83 5.10 -10.51
CA GLN A 38 1.38 6.26 -9.77
C GLN A 38 0.53 5.90 -8.55
N GLU A 39 -0.42 4.97 -8.67
CA GLU A 39 -1.25 4.50 -7.56
C GLU A 39 -0.40 3.90 -6.41
N VAL A 40 0.57 3.04 -6.73
CA VAL A 40 1.50 2.47 -5.73
C VAL A 40 2.32 3.58 -5.09
N ALA A 41 2.89 4.48 -5.88
CA ALA A 41 3.67 5.60 -5.36
C ALA A 41 2.84 6.50 -4.43
N GLU A 42 1.55 6.73 -4.74
CA GLU A 42 0.64 7.46 -3.87
C GLU A 42 0.44 6.75 -2.52
N GLN A 43 0.25 5.43 -2.51
CA GLN A 43 0.13 4.66 -1.26
C GLN A 43 1.42 4.65 -0.45
N VAL A 44 2.58 4.48 -1.10
CA VAL A 44 3.89 4.48 -0.44
C VAL A 44 4.19 5.84 0.19
N ASN A 45 3.96 6.94 -0.54
CA ASN A 45 4.12 8.28 0.00
C ASN A 45 3.18 8.54 1.18
N ALA A 46 1.90 8.14 1.06
CA ALA A 46 0.92 8.32 2.12
C ALA A 46 1.32 7.56 3.40
N LEU A 47 1.66 6.27 3.30
CA LEU A 47 2.04 5.48 4.47
C LEU A 47 3.34 5.98 5.10
N THR A 48 4.30 6.43 4.29
CA THR A 48 5.54 7.06 4.78
C THR A 48 5.21 8.31 5.60
N ALA A 49 4.44 9.24 5.05
CA ALA A 49 4.07 10.48 5.73
C ALA A 49 3.25 10.24 7.02
N TYR A 50 2.32 9.28 7.00
CA TYR A 50 1.59 8.91 8.21
C TYR A 50 2.49 8.26 9.27
N SER A 51 3.48 7.47 8.86
CA SER A 51 4.44 6.85 9.77
C SER A 51 5.36 7.88 10.41
N GLU A 52 5.85 8.85 9.64
CA GLU A 52 6.60 9.99 10.16
C GLU A 52 5.76 10.78 11.16
N HIS A 53 4.51 11.10 10.80
CA HIS A 53 3.60 11.80 11.70
C HIS A 53 3.31 11.02 12.99
N ALA A 54 3.13 9.70 12.90
CA ALA A 54 2.95 8.84 14.06
C ALA A 54 4.20 8.81 14.96
N ALA A 55 5.40 8.78 14.38
CA ALA A 55 6.64 8.87 15.14
C ALA A 55 6.76 10.20 15.89
N GLU A 56 6.47 11.32 15.21
CA GLU A 56 6.45 12.64 15.83
C GLU A 56 5.43 12.72 16.97
N MET A 57 4.22 12.23 16.72
CA MET A 57 3.15 12.23 17.71
C MET A 57 3.49 11.36 18.92
N ALA A 58 4.16 10.22 18.74
CA ALA A 58 4.61 9.39 19.86
C ALA A 58 5.58 10.15 20.78
N VAL A 59 6.52 10.89 20.18
CA VAL A 59 7.47 11.75 20.91
C VAL A 59 6.75 12.91 21.61
N ILE A 60 5.82 13.58 20.93
CA ILE A 60 5.09 14.75 21.45
C ILE A 60 4.18 14.36 22.61
N THR A 61 3.43 13.26 22.46
CA THR A 61 2.41 12.82 23.43
C THR A 61 3.02 12.06 24.59
N GLY A 62 4.19 11.44 24.41
CA GLY A 62 4.76 10.53 25.39
C GLY A 62 4.07 9.15 25.39
N GLU A 63 3.20 8.86 24.43
CA GLU A 63 2.46 7.60 24.31
C GLU A 63 2.94 6.84 23.07
N PRO A 64 3.21 5.52 23.15
CA PRO A 64 3.49 4.73 21.96
C PRO A 64 2.34 4.78 20.95
N ILE A 65 2.67 4.94 19.68
CA ILE A 65 1.73 4.85 18.56
C ILE A 65 2.04 3.59 17.77
N GLY A 66 1.01 2.91 17.27
CA GLY A 66 1.13 1.63 16.60
C GLY A 66 0.37 1.61 15.28
N LEU A 67 0.99 1.03 14.27
CA LEU A 67 0.37 0.75 12.97
C LEU A 67 -0.26 -0.64 13.02
N VAL A 68 -1.57 -0.68 12.75
CA VAL A 68 -2.32 -1.91 12.54
C VAL A 68 -2.50 -2.11 11.04
N LEU A 69 -2.13 -3.29 10.56
CA LEU A 69 -2.35 -3.72 9.18
C LEU A 69 -3.39 -4.84 9.16
N MET A 70 -4.38 -4.70 8.29
CA MET A 70 -5.49 -5.63 8.13
C MET A 70 -5.46 -6.18 6.70
N PRO A 71 -5.21 -7.49 6.51
CA PRO A 71 -5.21 -8.08 5.18
C PRO A 71 -6.60 -7.98 4.55
N PRO A 72 -6.70 -8.03 3.22
CA PRO A 72 -7.99 -8.06 2.53
C PRO A 72 -8.83 -9.27 2.96
N LYS A 73 -10.17 -9.15 2.94
CA LYS A 73 -11.05 -10.18 3.53
C LYS A 73 -10.94 -11.54 2.87
N TRP A 74 -10.66 -11.63 1.57
CA TRP A 74 -10.45 -12.92 0.90
C TRP A 74 -9.27 -13.70 1.50
N ARG A 75 -8.21 -12.99 1.92
CA ARG A 75 -7.05 -13.59 2.62
C ARG A 75 -7.42 -14.05 4.03
N GLN A 76 -8.37 -13.38 4.68
CA GLN A 76 -8.90 -13.79 5.98
C GLN A 76 -9.77 -15.05 5.86
N GLU A 77 -10.61 -15.13 4.82
CA GLU A 77 -11.48 -16.28 4.53
C GLU A 77 -10.71 -17.53 4.07
N GLU A 78 -9.55 -17.39 3.42
CA GLU A 78 -8.64 -18.51 3.16
C GLU A 78 -8.02 -19.10 4.44
N MET A 79 -7.96 -18.30 5.52
CA MET A 79 -7.37 -18.69 6.81
C MET A 79 -8.38 -19.26 7.81
N GLU A 80 -9.65 -18.89 7.71
CA GLU A 80 -10.76 -19.47 8.47
C GLU A 80 -11.52 -20.48 7.58
N GLU A 81 -11.24 -21.79 7.71
CA GLU A 81 -12.03 -22.84 7.04
C GLU A 81 -13.53 -22.75 7.44
N ALA A 82 -14.39 -22.00 6.72
CA ALA A 82 -15.86 -22.11 6.84
C ALA A 82 -16.61 -21.33 5.73
N GLU A 83 -17.29 -22.00 4.80
CA GLU A 83 -18.65 -22.57 4.91
C GLU A 83 -19.84 -21.64 4.61
N GLU A 84 -19.67 -20.33 4.36
CA GLU A 84 -20.80 -19.56 3.82
C GLU A 84 -20.35 -18.45 2.86
N LYS A 85 -20.33 -18.77 1.56
CA LYS A 85 -20.19 -17.78 0.48
C LYS A 85 -21.40 -16.84 0.49
N ARG A 86 -21.33 -15.76 1.26
CA ARG A 86 -22.08 -14.55 0.91
C ARG A 86 -21.41 -13.94 -0.31
N GLU A 87 -22.23 -13.51 -1.26
CA GLU A 87 -21.83 -12.79 -2.47
C GLU A 87 -21.31 -11.40 -2.06
N PHE A 88 -20.13 -11.36 -1.46
CA PHE A 88 -19.31 -10.16 -1.33
C PHE A 88 -18.50 -10.04 -2.62
N ASN A 89 -18.44 -8.84 -3.20
CA ASN A 89 -17.50 -8.57 -4.26
C ASN A 89 -16.09 -8.56 -3.66
N LEU A 90 -15.40 -9.70 -3.72
CA LEU A 90 -14.06 -9.87 -3.17
C LEU A 90 -13.03 -8.98 -3.88
N ASP A 91 -13.36 -8.56 -5.10
CA ASP A 91 -12.54 -7.73 -5.97
C ASP A 91 -12.42 -6.27 -5.48
N ASP A 92 -13.26 -5.82 -4.54
CA ASP A 92 -13.26 -4.43 -4.04
C ASP A 92 -12.49 -4.23 -2.71
N LEU A 93 -11.87 -5.29 -2.17
CA LEU A 93 -11.28 -5.28 -0.83
C LEU A 93 -9.75 -5.37 -0.90
N GLY A 94 -9.08 -4.24 -0.70
CA GLY A 94 -7.64 -4.18 -0.50
C GLY A 94 -7.25 -4.24 0.97
N TRP A 95 -5.97 -4.01 1.23
CA TRP A 95 -5.43 -3.85 2.57
C TRP A 95 -6.04 -2.63 3.26
N GLU A 96 -6.28 -2.74 4.57
CA GLU A 96 -6.63 -1.60 5.41
C GLU A 96 -5.51 -1.37 6.43
N TYR A 97 -5.17 -0.11 6.67
CA TYR A 97 -4.30 0.26 7.79
C TYR A 97 -4.91 1.37 8.64
N ARG A 98 -4.57 1.35 9.92
CA ARG A 98 -5.01 2.36 10.89
C ARG A 98 -4.02 2.53 12.02
N TRP A 99 -4.23 3.58 12.79
CA TRP A 99 -3.31 4.02 13.83
C TRP A 99 -3.95 3.94 15.21
N MET A 100 -3.21 3.37 16.16
CA MET A 100 -3.63 3.24 17.55
C MET A 100 -2.59 3.86 18.47
N LYS A 101 -3.02 4.32 19.65
CA LYS A 101 -2.13 4.74 20.73
C LYS A 101 -2.27 3.83 21.94
N GLU A 102 -1.16 3.57 22.63
CA GLU A 102 -1.16 2.84 23.89
C GLU A 102 -1.53 3.81 25.02
N THR A 103 -2.73 3.66 25.58
CA THR A 103 -3.17 4.48 26.70
C THR A 103 -3.19 3.69 28.02
N GLY A 104 -2.80 4.36 29.09
CA GLY A 104 -2.86 3.83 30.46
C GLY A 104 -4.24 4.03 31.07
N VAL A 105 -4.98 2.95 31.28
CA VAL A 105 -6.29 2.97 31.94
C VAL A 105 -6.13 2.55 33.41
N ALA A 106 -6.53 3.41 34.33
CA ALA A 106 -6.52 3.09 35.76
C ALA A 106 -7.52 1.95 36.06
N GLY A 107 -7.01 0.83 36.56
CA GLY A 107 -7.79 -0.33 36.99
C GLY A 107 -7.69 -0.58 38.48
N ALA A 108 -8.53 -1.48 38.99
CA ALA A 108 -8.59 -1.84 40.41
C ALA A 108 -7.26 -2.43 40.95
N ASN A 109 -6.42 -3.00 40.07
CA ASN A 109 -5.15 -3.63 40.40
C ASN A 109 -3.93 -2.89 39.82
N GLY A 110 -4.07 -1.60 39.47
CA GLY A 110 -3.03 -0.79 38.83
C GLY A 110 -3.42 -0.32 37.43
N THR A 111 -2.48 0.30 36.72
CA THR A 111 -2.69 0.82 35.36
C THR A 111 -2.59 -0.30 34.34
N MET A 112 -3.67 -0.56 33.61
CA MET A 112 -3.69 -1.47 32.46
C MET A 112 -3.38 -0.67 31.20
N ARG A 113 -2.51 -1.18 30.34
CA ARG A 113 -2.25 -0.56 29.04
C ARG A 113 -3.18 -1.14 27.99
N ARG A 114 -3.71 -0.29 27.12
CA ARG A 114 -4.61 -0.69 26.04
C ARG A 114 -4.35 0.12 24.80
N TRP A 115 -4.36 -0.55 23.65
CA TRP A 115 -4.39 0.09 22.34
C TRP A 115 -5.79 0.62 22.04
N VAL A 116 -5.87 1.89 21.66
CA VAL A 116 -7.10 2.59 21.30
C VAL A 116 -6.87 3.36 20.00
N ASP A 117 -7.87 3.37 19.12
CA ASP A 117 -7.81 4.13 17.86
C ASP A 117 -7.52 5.62 18.10
N ILE A 118 -6.75 6.21 17.19
CA ILE A 118 -6.53 7.66 17.11
C ILE A 118 -7.62 8.24 16.20
N GLU A 119 -8.62 8.90 16.79
CA GLU A 119 -9.80 9.39 16.04
C GLU A 119 -9.44 10.40 14.94
N GLU A 120 -8.34 11.14 15.11
CA GLU A 120 -7.85 12.12 14.14
C GLU A 120 -7.19 11.48 12.91
N MET A 121 -6.86 10.19 12.96
CA MET A 121 -6.24 9.44 11.87
C MET A 121 -7.23 8.41 11.33
N GLU A 122 -7.93 8.77 10.26
CA GLU A 122 -8.90 7.88 9.62
C GLU A 122 -8.21 6.61 9.07
N PRO A 123 -8.86 5.43 9.19
CA PRO A 123 -8.40 4.23 8.51
C PRO A 123 -8.31 4.44 7.00
N VAL A 124 -7.27 3.88 6.39
CA VAL A 124 -7.03 3.97 4.95
C VAL A 124 -7.14 2.59 4.33
N VAL A 125 -7.94 2.50 3.27
CA VAL A 125 -8.08 1.30 2.44
C VAL A 125 -7.27 1.49 1.16
N MET A 126 -6.35 0.57 0.90
CA MET A 126 -5.55 0.54 -0.31
C MET A 126 -6.35 -0.05 -1.49
N PRO A 127 -5.99 0.30 -2.74
CA PRO A 127 -6.46 -0.41 -3.93
C PRO A 127 -6.27 -1.93 -3.80
N PRO A 128 -7.24 -2.74 -4.24
CA PRO A 128 -7.19 -4.20 -4.11
C PRO A 128 -6.08 -4.86 -4.93
N GLU A 129 -5.56 -4.19 -5.95
CA GLU A 129 -4.44 -4.65 -6.77
C GLU A 129 -3.06 -4.48 -6.11
N ILE A 130 -3.00 -3.84 -4.93
CA ILE A 130 -1.77 -3.68 -4.16
C ILE A 130 -1.73 -4.76 -3.08
N ASP A 131 -0.68 -5.56 -3.10
CA ASP A 131 -0.36 -6.50 -2.03
C ASP A 131 0.81 -6.02 -1.17
N LEU A 132 0.84 -6.47 0.08
CA LEU A 132 1.87 -6.13 1.06
C LEU A 132 2.59 -7.39 1.57
N ALA A 133 3.91 -7.35 1.54
CA ALA A 133 4.75 -8.25 2.33
C ALA A 133 5.42 -7.44 3.44
N VAL A 134 5.22 -7.86 4.69
CA VAL A 134 5.68 -7.11 5.86
C VAL A 134 6.70 -7.94 6.60
N SER A 135 7.89 -7.38 6.82
CA SER A 135 8.92 -7.95 7.66
C SER A 135 9.12 -7.09 8.89
N VAL A 136 9.13 -7.70 10.07
CA VAL A 136 9.39 -7.04 11.34
C VAL A 136 10.60 -7.73 11.98
N GLU A 137 11.61 -6.96 12.37
CA GLU A 137 12.89 -7.50 12.86
C GLU A 137 13.48 -8.58 11.92
N GLU A 138 13.50 -8.30 10.61
CA GLU A 138 13.98 -9.21 9.54
C GLU A 138 13.18 -10.52 9.39
N ARG A 139 12.01 -10.62 10.03
CA ARG A 139 11.15 -11.80 9.95
C ARG A 139 9.89 -11.46 9.17
N LEU A 140 9.66 -12.16 8.08
CA LEU A 140 8.42 -12.07 7.33
C LEU A 140 7.24 -12.43 8.26
N LEU A 141 6.30 -11.50 8.35
CA LEU A 141 5.12 -11.62 9.17
C LEU A 141 4.16 -12.64 8.56
N THR A 142 3.85 -13.69 9.32
CA THR A 142 2.70 -14.54 9.04
C THR A 142 1.49 -13.94 9.74
N TRP A 143 0.49 -13.57 8.95
CA TRP A 143 -0.73 -12.98 9.48
C TRP A 143 -1.43 -13.98 10.42
N ASP A 144 -1.76 -13.55 11.63
CA ASP A 144 -2.69 -14.22 12.56
C ASP A 144 -3.73 -13.17 12.93
N PHE A 145 -4.63 -12.90 11.97
CA PHE A 145 -5.57 -11.79 12.08
C PHE A 145 -6.66 -12.12 13.09
N ARG A 146 -6.84 -11.21 14.05
CA ARG A 146 -7.87 -11.30 15.09
C ARG A 146 -8.71 -10.03 15.03
N PRO A 147 -9.85 -10.03 14.31
CA PRO A 147 -10.65 -8.82 14.10
C PRO A 147 -11.18 -8.23 15.42
N ASP A 148 -11.39 -9.08 16.42
CA ASP A 148 -11.83 -8.70 17.75
C ASP A 148 -10.72 -8.05 18.59
N GLN A 149 -9.45 -8.26 18.22
CA GLN A 149 -8.27 -7.81 18.94
C GLN A 149 -7.19 -7.35 17.94
N PRO A 150 -7.40 -6.19 17.28
CA PRO A 150 -6.37 -5.56 16.47
C PRO A 150 -5.17 -5.20 17.34
N ILE A 151 -4.01 -5.76 17.03
CA ILE A 151 -2.74 -5.46 17.69
C ILE A 151 -1.83 -4.80 16.67
N PRO A 152 -1.17 -3.67 17.02
CA PRO A 152 -0.18 -3.07 16.14
C PRO A 152 0.95 -4.04 15.80
N VAL A 153 1.31 -4.11 14.52
CA VAL A 153 2.42 -4.92 14.03
C VAL A 153 3.75 -4.16 14.06
N ILE A 154 3.67 -2.83 14.03
CA ILE A 154 4.80 -1.89 14.11
C ILE A 154 4.46 -0.86 15.19
N ALA A 155 5.43 -0.53 16.04
CA ALA A 155 5.27 0.48 17.07
C ALA A 155 6.33 1.60 16.96
N PHE A 156 5.90 2.81 17.27
CA PHE A 156 6.67 4.04 17.34
C PHE A 156 6.69 4.48 18.79
N TYR A 157 7.87 4.61 19.37
CA TYR A 157 8.05 4.84 20.80
C TYR A 157 8.38 6.31 21.11
N PRO A 158 7.98 6.82 22.28
CA PRO A 158 8.24 8.19 22.69
C PRO A 158 9.72 8.62 22.74
N GLU A 159 10.63 7.66 22.83
CA GLU A 159 12.08 7.92 22.83
C GLU A 159 12.64 8.17 21.42
N GLY A 160 11.80 8.08 20.38
CA GLY A 160 12.20 8.14 18.98
C GLY A 160 12.64 6.80 18.40
N GLU A 161 12.55 5.72 19.18
CA GLU A 161 12.74 4.36 18.68
C GLU A 161 11.54 3.92 17.85
N VAL A 162 11.79 3.20 16.76
CA VAL A 162 10.77 2.59 15.91
C VAL A 162 11.09 1.11 15.78
N THR A 163 10.08 0.24 15.86
CA THR A 163 10.25 -1.19 15.58
C THR A 163 10.87 -1.36 14.18
N PRO A 164 12.01 -2.03 14.01
CA PRO A 164 12.58 -2.23 12.68
C PRO A 164 11.61 -2.99 11.77
N PHE A 165 11.27 -2.41 10.62
CA PHE A 165 10.37 -3.02 9.66
C PHE A 165 10.77 -2.75 8.21
N GLU A 166 10.29 -3.61 7.32
CA GLU A 166 10.26 -3.41 5.88
C GLU A 166 8.85 -3.77 5.39
N ILE A 167 8.20 -2.85 4.68
CA ILE A 167 6.92 -3.10 4.00
C ILE A 167 7.20 -3.02 2.51
N GLU A 168 7.08 -4.15 1.83
CA GLU A 168 7.10 -4.25 0.38
C GLU A 168 5.67 -4.08 -0.15
N PHE A 169 5.51 -3.22 -1.16
CA PHE A 169 4.29 -2.96 -1.90
C PHE A 169 4.45 -3.53 -3.30
N THR A 170 3.58 -4.45 -3.66
CA THR A 170 3.61 -5.13 -4.95
C THR A 170 2.30 -4.89 -5.68
N TYR A 171 2.36 -4.49 -6.95
CA TYR A 171 1.18 -4.33 -7.78
C TYR A 171 0.96 -5.60 -8.61
N ASP A 172 -0.24 -6.18 -8.55
CA ASP A 172 -0.53 -7.48 -9.18
C ASP A 172 -0.24 -7.52 -10.68
N LYS A 173 -0.40 -6.39 -11.39
CA LYS A 173 -0.18 -6.32 -12.84
C LYS A 173 1.29 -6.02 -13.22
N ASP A 174 2.10 -5.59 -12.25
CA ASP A 174 3.53 -5.31 -12.45
C ASP A 174 4.34 -5.61 -11.16
N PRO A 175 4.57 -6.89 -10.85
CA PRO A 175 5.22 -7.28 -9.61
C PRO A 175 6.74 -6.98 -9.60
N GLU A 176 7.34 -6.71 -10.76
CA GLU A 176 8.78 -6.41 -10.87
C GLU A 176 9.11 -4.98 -10.39
N THR A 177 8.10 -4.12 -10.23
CA THR A 177 8.25 -2.73 -9.76
C THR A 177 7.89 -2.56 -8.29
N ALA A 178 8.16 -3.58 -7.46
CA ALA A 178 7.90 -3.54 -6.03
C ALA A 178 8.59 -2.33 -5.36
N GLN A 179 7.89 -1.69 -4.43
CA GLN A 179 8.35 -0.51 -3.70
C GLN A 179 8.46 -0.84 -2.21
N HIS A 180 9.40 -0.22 -1.50
CA HIS A 180 9.66 -0.54 -0.10
C HIS A 180 9.66 0.69 0.80
N ILE A 181 9.00 0.55 1.95
CA ILE A 181 9.19 1.45 3.11
C ILE A 181 10.05 0.71 4.13
N VAL A 182 11.15 1.33 4.55
CA VAL A 182 12.08 0.76 5.52
C VAL A 182 12.39 1.74 6.64
N VAL A 183 12.80 1.22 7.79
CA VAL A 183 13.47 2.02 8.82
C VAL A 183 14.98 1.94 8.59
N ASN A 184 15.61 3.08 8.33
CA ASN A 184 17.05 3.13 8.11
C ASN A 184 17.85 3.02 9.43
N ILE A 185 19.18 3.00 9.34
CA ILE A 185 20.05 2.82 10.52
C ILE A 185 19.98 3.98 11.54
N TRP A 186 19.37 5.11 11.16
CA TRP A 186 19.16 6.26 12.04
C TRP A 186 17.76 6.29 12.66
N GLY A 187 16.92 5.29 12.37
CA GLY A 187 15.54 5.23 12.85
C GLY A 187 14.56 6.06 12.01
N GLU A 188 15.00 6.59 10.87
CA GLU A 188 14.13 7.35 9.96
C GLU A 188 13.39 6.39 9.03
N ILE A 189 12.13 6.71 8.77
CA ILE A 189 11.29 5.95 7.83
C ILE A 189 11.57 6.50 6.44
N GLU A 190 11.98 5.65 5.50
CA GLU A 190 12.31 6.06 4.14
C GLU A 190 11.64 5.18 3.08
N TRP A 191 11.25 5.81 1.97
CA TRP A 191 10.97 5.10 0.74
C TRP A 191 12.30 4.73 0.07
N LYS A 192 12.62 3.44 0.12
CA LYS A 192 13.92 2.88 -0.26
C LYS A 192 14.33 3.21 -1.69
N GLU A 193 13.48 2.94 -2.68
CA GLU A 193 13.80 3.14 -4.10
C GLU A 193 14.06 4.62 -4.40
N LYS A 194 13.28 5.52 -3.79
CA LYS A 194 13.48 6.97 -3.94
C LYS A 194 14.76 7.45 -3.26
N ALA A 195 15.09 6.88 -2.08
CA ALA A 195 16.32 7.20 -1.37
C ALA A 195 17.57 6.74 -2.15
N ASP A 196 17.53 5.55 -2.75
CA ASP A 196 18.64 4.99 -3.51
C ASP A 196 18.92 5.78 -4.79
N VAL A 197 17.90 6.20 -5.52
CA VAL A 197 18.05 7.09 -6.70
C VAL A 197 18.75 8.40 -6.31
N ASN A 198 18.35 9.02 -5.19
CA ASN A 198 18.97 10.26 -4.73
C ASN A 198 20.44 10.06 -4.32
N ARG A 199 20.80 8.91 -3.73
CA ARG A 199 22.18 8.58 -3.35
C ARG A 199 23.08 8.41 -4.57
N ASP A 200 22.59 7.74 -5.62
CA ASP A 200 23.33 7.54 -6.87
C ASP A 200 23.61 8.88 -7.59
N ASP A 201 22.64 9.80 -7.59
CA ASP A 201 22.82 11.14 -8.15
C ASP A 201 23.90 11.94 -7.38
N ASP A 202 23.90 11.90 -6.05
CA ASP A 202 24.87 12.62 -5.20
C ASP A 202 26.32 12.13 -5.38
N ASP A 203 26.51 10.85 -5.69
CA ASP A 203 27.84 10.28 -5.96
C ASP A 203 28.34 10.57 -7.38
N PHE A 204 27.45 10.88 -8.34
CA PHE A 204 27.83 11.30 -9.69
C PHE A 204 28.43 12.72 -9.74
N PHE A 205 28.15 13.57 -8.75
CA PHE A 205 28.66 14.94 -8.67
C PHE A 205 29.95 15.11 -7.84
N LYS A 206 30.55 14.02 -7.35
CA LYS A 206 31.84 14.02 -6.62
C LYS A 206 33.00 13.60 -7.53
#